data_AF-A0A7S2EUK4-F1
#
_entry.id   AF-A0A7S2EUK4-F1
#
_cell.length_a   1.000
_cell.length_b   1.000
_cell.length_c   1.000
_cell.angle_alpha   90.00
_cell.angle_beta   90.00
_cell.angle_gamma   90.00
#
_symmetry.space_group_name_H-M   'P 1'
#
loop_
_entity.id
_entity.type
_entity.pdbx_description
1 polymer ?
#
loop_
_entity_poly.entity_id
_entity_poly.type
_entity_poly.pdbx_seq_one_letter_code
_entity_poly.pdbx_strand_id
1 'polypeptide(L)'
;RPGRIPTSHNQELAPRTMAELNRLAHGFPDIEPEDLKIVLNSHGNNVETAIEAILSGYSAKQSGMVGQLIANETTTDAQTSKLSSAADIPNSESDHVGPASQRINIRGRLRNINGSRIKSLGAKLQKLNLARLIDEMEQDQRLAVELEWVNSENEEERKGREIVREAEIAGRQLVQDHLEEFVKKNPKSSYEQWIEDLHPENANEGRLLQGLGKEIDHRFYVKESDHRIMWNENLDGIRAFVPARSHMHAAGMQENMDLFACDLQEKEKDRCGGD
;
A
#
# COMPACT_ATOMS: atom_id res chain seq x y z
N ARG A 1 23.32 45.44 -5.14
CA ARG A 1 23.15 44.23 -5.99
C ARG A 1 22.27 43.26 -5.19
N PRO A 2 21.08 42.89 -5.65
CA PRO A 2 20.25 41.89 -4.96
C PRO A 2 20.93 40.52 -5.07
N GLY A 3 20.94 39.79 -3.96
CA GLY A 3 21.62 38.49 -3.82
C GLY A 3 20.99 37.42 -4.70
N ARG A 4 21.84 36.64 -5.37
CA ARG A 4 21.43 35.42 -6.09
C ARG A 4 20.93 34.39 -5.08
N ILE A 5 19.68 33.96 -5.24
CA ILE A 5 19.16 32.74 -4.63
C ILE A 5 19.91 31.57 -5.28
N PRO A 6 20.57 30.68 -4.50
CA PRO A 6 21.20 29.50 -5.06
C PRO A 6 20.12 28.58 -5.62
N THR A 7 20.12 28.38 -6.93
CA THR A 7 19.34 27.35 -7.61
C THR A 7 19.79 25.99 -7.10
N SER A 8 18.87 25.20 -6.54
CA SER A 8 19.11 23.84 -6.07
C SER A 8 19.77 23.03 -7.19
N HIS A 9 21.06 22.74 -7.04
CA HIS A 9 21.74 21.76 -7.86
C HIS A 9 21.06 20.41 -7.63
N ASN A 10 20.56 19.80 -8.70
CA ASN A 10 20.26 18.37 -8.72
C ASN A 10 21.58 17.64 -8.47
N GLN A 11 21.90 17.39 -7.20
CA GLN A 11 22.98 16.47 -6.86
C GLN A 11 22.49 15.08 -7.22
N GLU A 12 23.05 14.57 -8.31
CA GLU A 12 22.89 13.18 -8.72
C GLU A 12 23.34 12.29 -7.56
N LEU A 13 22.41 11.50 -7.02
CA LEU A 13 22.68 10.58 -5.92
C LEU A 13 23.77 9.60 -6.35
N ALA A 14 24.71 9.29 -5.45
CA ALA A 14 25.72 8.29 -5.73
C ALA A 14 25.06 6.96 -6.14
N PRO A 15 25.64 6.18 -7.08
CA PRO A 15 25.05 4.92 -7.53
C PRO A 15 24.75 3.93 -6.38
N ARG A 16 25.50 4.00 -5.28
CA ARG A 16 25.26 3.21 -4.07
C ARG A 16 23.96 3.59 -3.35
N THR A 17 23.67 4.89 -3.20
CA THR A 17 22.42 5.33 -2.56
C THR A 17 21.20 4.98 -3.39
N MET A 18 21.30 4.93 -4.72
CA MET A 18 20.16 4.54 -5.56
C MET A 18 19.82 3.04 -5.46
N ALA A 19 20.82 2.16 -5.33
CA ALA A 19 20.57 0.75 -5.08
C ALA A 19 19.89 0.51 -3.73
N GLU A 20 20.28 1.26 -2.70
CA GLU A 20 19.66 1.20 -1.37
C GLU A 20 18.23 1.74 -1.37
N LEU A 21 17.97 2.81 -2.13
CA LEU A 21 16.63 3.39 -2.27
C LEU A 21 15.66 2.41 -2.96
N ASN A 22 16.13 1.68 -3.97
CA ASN A 22 15.35 0.60 -4.61
C ASN A 22 15.06 -0.56 -3.64
N ARG A 23 16.03 -0.90 -2.79
CA ARG A 23 15.85 -1.93 -1.75
C ARG A 23 14.83 -1.51 -0.70
N LEU A 24 14.86 -0.24 -0.30
CA LEU A 24 13.87 0.40 0.59
C LEU A 24 12.47 0.40 -0.04
N ALA A 25 12.35 0.79 -1.31
CA ALA A 25 11.08 0.83 -2.02
C ALA A 25 10.38 -0.55 -2.09
N HIS A 26 11.14 -1.64 -2.19
CA HIS A 26 10.58 -2.99 -2.11
C HIS A 26 10.06 -3.37 -0.70
N GLY A 27 10.61 -2.78 0.36
CA GLY A 27 10.14 -2.99 1.73
C GLY A 27 8.91 -2.16 2.10
N PHE A 28 8.66 -1.07 1.38
CA PHE A 28 7.58 -0.12 1.62
C PHE A 28 6.85 0.22 0.31
N PRO A 29 6.05 -0.71 -0.25
CA PRO A 29 5.41 -0.54 -1.55
C PRO A 29 4.41 0.64 -1.59
N ASP A 30 3.94 1.10 -0.44
CA ASP A 30 2.98 2.20 -0.31
C ASP A 30 3.64 3.60 -0.25
N ILE A 31 4.98 3.69 -0.25
CA ILE A 31 5.70 4.97 -0.23
C ILE A 31 6.25 5.26 -1.62
N GLU A 32 5.86 6.40 -2.18
CA GLU A 32 6.39 6.86 -3.47
C GLU A 32 7.92 7.06 -3.38
N PRO A 33 8.69 6.67 -4.40
CA PRO A 33 10.16 6.78 -4.40
C PRO A 33 10.68 8.20 -4.15
N GLU A 34 9.90 9.23 -4.50
CA GLU A 34 10.28 10.63 -4.26
C GLU A 34 10.15 11.03 -2.79
N ASP A 35 9.17 10.48 -2.08
CA ASP A 35 9.03 10.69 -0.63
C ASP A 35 10.17 10.00 0.12
N LEU A 36 10.58 8.81 -0.34
CA LEU A 36 11.77 8.13 0.19
C LEU A 36 13.05 8.97 -0.01
N LYS A 37 13.21 9.65 -1.16
CA LYS A 37 14.34 10.56 -1.39
C LYS A 37 14.32 11.75 -0.43
N ILE A 38 13.15 12.33 -0.16
CA ILE A 38 13.01 13.45 0.79
C ILE A 38 13.41 13.00 2.20
N VAL A 39 12.95 11.81 2.63
CA VAL A 39 13.30 11.26 3.95
C VAL A 39 14.80 10.94 4.02
N LEU A 40 15.38 10.33 2.99
CA LEU A 40 16.80 9.99 2.98
C LEU A 40 17.71 11.24 2.99
N ASN A 41 17.34 12.27 2.21
CA ASN A 41 18.07 13.56 2.19
C ASN A 41 17.97 14.30 3.53
N SER A 42 16.82 14.24 4.21
CA SER A 42 16.65 14.90 5.52
C SER A 42 17.43 14.23 6.65
N HIS A 43 17.83 12.97 6.48
CA HIS A 43 18.63 12.19 7.45
C HIS A 43 20.09 11.99 6.99
N GLY A 44 20.61 12.90 6.17
CA GLY A 44 22.03 12.90 5.79
C GLY A 44 22.45 11.70 4.94
N ASN A 45 21.53 11.14 4.15
CA ASN A 45 21.73 9.92 3.37
C ASN A 45 22.06 8.67 4.20
N ASN A 46 21.67 8.63 5.48
CA ASN A 46 21.74 7.42 6.30
C ASN A 46 20.45 6.60 6.19
N VAL A 47 20.56 5.43 5.56
CA VAL A 47 19.44 4.50 5.32
C VAL A 47 18.83 3.97 6.61
N GLU A 48 19.65 3.62 7.61
CA GLU A 48 19.15 3.07 8.88
C GLU A 48 18.29 4.11 9.61
N THR A 49 18.77 5.35 9.69
CA THR A 49 18.02 6.45 10.32
C THR A 49 16.75 6.79 9.53
N ALA A 50 16.78 6.72 8.20
CA ALA A 50 15.60 6.91 7.36
C ALA A 50 14.55 5.80 7.59
N ILE A 51 14.97 4.54 7.70
CA ILE A 51 14.08 3.41 8.03
C ILE A 51 13.44 3.60 9.40
N GLU A 52 14.23 3.94 10.43
CA GLU A 52 13.71 4.21 11.77
C GLU A 52 12.70 5.37 11.78
N ALA A 53 12.96 6.44 11.03
CA ALA A 53 12.05 7.57 10.91
C ALA A 53 10.74 7.17 10.21
N ILE A 54 10.80 6.36 9.15
CA ILE A 54 9.61 5.82 8.46
C ILE A 54 8.82 4.93 9.41
N LEU A 55 9.44 3.97 10.06
CA LEU A 55 8.76 3.05 10.99
C LEU A 55 8.13 3.78 12.18
N SER A 56 8.82 4.79 12.73
CA SER A 56 8.31 5.65 13.79
C SER A 56 7.11 6.49 13.32
N GLY A 57 7.18 7.06 12.12
CA GLY A 57 6.09 7.81 11.51
C GLY A 57 4.87 6.96 11.15
N TYR A 58 5.07 5.72 10.68
CA TYR A 58 4.02 4.75 10.41
C TYR A 58 3.30 4.32 11.70
N SER A 59 4.06 4.06 12.77
CA SER A 59 3.50 3.76 14.09
C SER A 59 2.68 4.94 14.63
N ALA A 60 3.14 6.18 14.47
CA ALA A 60 2.41 7.37 14.87
C ALA A 60 1.14 7.60 14.04
N LYS A 61 1.17 7.35 12.72
CA LYS A 61 -0.04 7.42 11.86
C LYS A 61 -1.06 6.34 12.22
N GLN A 62 -0.64 5.09 12.45
CA GLN A 62 -1.54 4.03 12.88
C GLN A 62 -2.12 4.30 14.27
N SER A 63 -1.30 4.75 15.23
CA SER A 63 -1.76 5.13 16.56
C SER A 63 -2.68 6.35 16.53
N GLY A 64 -2.43 7.31 15.62
CA GLY A 64 -3.29 8.47 15.38
C GLY A 64 -4.63 8.12 14.72
N MET A 65 -4.65 7.20 13.77
CA MET A 65 -5.89 6.69 13.15
C MET A 65 -6.73 5.92 14.17
N VAL A 66 -6.10 5.07 14.99
CA VAL A 66 -6.76 4.36 16.10
C VAL A 66 -7.25 5.36 17.15
N GLY A 67 -6.47 6.40 17.46
CA GLY A 67 -6.85 7.47 18.37
C GLY A 67 -8.02 8.32 17.86
N GLN A 68 -8.10 8.59 16.55
CA GLN A 68 -9.23 9.30 15.93
C GLN A 68 -10.49 8.43 15.86
N LEU A 69 -10.37 7.13 15.62
CA LEU A 69 -11.49 6.18 15.70
C LEU A 69 -12.06 6.11 17.12
N ILE A 70 -11.20 6.03 18.15
CA ILE A 70 -11.63 6.03 19.56
C ILE A 70 -12.20 7.40 19.99
N ALA A 71 -11.62 8.51 19.51
CA ALA A 71 -12.14 9.86 19.79
C ALA A 71 -13.51 10.10 19.14
N ASN A 72 -13.77 9.53 17.97
CA ASN A 72 -15.06 9.62 17.28
C ASN A 72 -16.12 8.73 17.92
N GLU A 73 -15.79 7.51 18.36
CA GLU A 73 -16.72 6.66 19.14
C GLU A 73 -17.11 7.30 20.47
N THR A 74 -16.15 7.88 21.19
CA THR A 74 -16.42 8.54 22.48
C THR A 74 -17.17 9.88 22.37
N THR A 75 -17.15 10.55 21.21
CA THR A 75 -17.98 11.75 20.99
C THR A 75 -19.42 11.42 20.57
N THR A 76 -19.66 10.28 19.91
CA THR A 76 -21.03 9.81 19.61
C THR A 76 -21.77 9.34 20.87
N ASP A 77 -21.10 8.66 21.82
CA ASP A 77 -21.73 8.21 23.07
C ASP A 77 -21.98 9.36 24.07
N ALA A 78 -21.19 10.44 24.00
CA ALA A 78 -21.40 11.63 24.84
C ALA A 78 -22.55 12.53 24.36
N GLN A 79 -23.02 12.38 23.11
CA GLN A 79 -24.16 13.14 22.58
C GLN A 79 -25.49 12.38 22.68
N THR A 80 -25.50 11.04 22.62
CA THR A 80 -26.71 10.23 22.82
C THR A 80 -27.09 10.05 24.30
N SER A 81 -26.13 10.16 25.23
CA SER A 81 -26.40 10.11 26.68
C SER A 81 -26.98 11.40 27.29
N LYS A 82 -27.04 12.51 26.54
CA LYS A 82 -27.64 13.79 27.02
C LYS A 82 -29.11 14.01 26.65
N LEU A 83 -29.75 13.10 25.92
CA LEU A 83 -31.16 13.24 25.51
C LEU A 83 -32.12 12.18 26.08
N SER A 84 -31.65 11.24 26.92
CA SER A 84 -32.46 10.10 27.39
C SER A 84 -32.66 9.97 28.92
N SER A 85 -32.43 11.00 29.73
CA SER A 85 -32.58 10.87 31.20
C SER A 85 -33.19 12.10 31.87
N ALA A 86 -34.25 12.66 31.28
CA ALA A 86 -35.12 13.64 31.90
C ALA A 86 -36.56 13.11 31.96
N ALA A 87 -36.77 12.03 32.70
CA ALA A 87 -38.10 11.55 33.07
C ALA A 87 -38.01 10.79 34.39
N ASP A 88 -37.88 11.52 35.49
CA ASP A 88 -38.29 11.02 36.81
C ASP A 88 -38.84 12.21 37.63
N ILE A 89 -40.16 12.19 37.79
CA ILE A 89 -40.93 13.06 38.68
C ILE A 89 -41.14 12.29 39.97
N PRO A 90 -40.70 12.81 41.13
CA PRO A 90 -41.36 12.52 42.39
C PRO A 90 -42.15 13.75 42.86
N ASN A 91 -43.44 13.52 43.06
CA ASN A 91 -44.35 14.36 43.85
C ASN A 91 -43.77 14.59 45.25
N SER A 92 -43.68 15.85 45.68
CA SER A 92 -43.69 16.18 47.10
C SER A 92 -44.47 17.48 47.35
N GLU A 93 -45.68 17.27 47.86
CA GLU A 93 -46.53 18.24 48.54
C GLU A 93 -46.00 18.40 49.98
N SER A 94 -45.72 19.64 50.44
CA SER A 94 -46.13 20.12 51.77
C SER A 94 -45.66 21.56 52.03
N ASP A 95 -46.63 22.45 52.10
CA ASP A 95 -46.81 23.58 53.02
C ASP A 95 -45.61 24.29 53.67
N HIS A 96 -45.45 25.57 53.32
CA HIS A 96 -45.11 26.57 54.34
C HIS A 96 -45.67 27.97 54.03
N VAL A 97 -46.22 28.57 55.09
CA VAL A 97 -46.99 29.82 55.12
C VAL A 97 -46.10 31.01 55.54
N GLY A 98 -46.18 32.09 54.75
CA GLY A 98 -46.09 33.49 55.18
C GLY A 98 -44.71 34.18 55.20
N PRO A 99 -44.65 35.51 55.39
CA PRO A 99 -45.62 36.54 55.07
C PRO A 99 -45.07 37.69 54.21
N ALA A 100 -46.02 38.44 53.66
CA ALA A 100 -45.97 39.77 53.04
C ALA A 100 -44.69 40.61 53.20
N SER A 101 -44.16 41.08 52.06
CA SER A 101 -43.50 42.39 51.98
C SER A 101 -43.74 43.06 50.63
N GLN A 102 -44.56 44.12 50.71
CA GLN A 102 -44.49 45.40 50.03
C GLN A 102 -43.91 45.47 48.60
N ARG A 103 -44.84 45.64 47.65
CA ARG A 103 -44.95 46.79 46.73
C ARG A 103 -43.63 47.47 46.31
N ILE A 104 -43.25 47.34 45.03
CA ILE A 104 -43.12 48.51 44.13
C ILE A 104 -43.59 48.12 42.71
N ASN A 105 -44.64 48.79 42.25
CA ASN A 105 -45.27 48.59 40.95
C ASN A 105 -44.61 49.55 39.93
N ILE A 106 -43.50 49.15 39.31
CA ILE A 106 -42.84 49.88 38.18
C ILE A 106 -43.02 49.11 36.85
N ARG A 107 -44.08 48.31 36.71
CA ARG A 107 -44.23 47.36 35.60
C ARG A 107 -44.99 47.88 34.37
N GLY A 108 -45.37 49.17 34.34
CA GLY A 108 -46.42 49.67 33.45
C GLY A 108 -46.03 50.32 32.13
N ARG A 109 -44.79 50.78 31.88
CA ARG A 109 -44.60 51.76 30.78
C ARG A 109 -43.38 51.66 29.87
N LEU A 110 -42.61 50.58 29.91
CA LEU A 110 -41.48 50.35 28.97
C LEU A 110 -41.58 49.04 28.18
N ARG A 111 -42.75 48.38 28.14
CA ARG A 111 -42.90 47.05 27.53
C ARG A 111 -43.41 47.01 26.09
N ASN A 112 -43.72 48.14 25.45
CA ASN A 112 -44.56 48.09 24.24
C ASN A 112 -43.96 48.63 22.93
N ILE A 113 -42.69 49.07 22.87
CA ILE A 113 -42.13 49.64 21.62
C ILE A 113 -40.97 48.81 21.03
N ASN A 114 -40.28 47.97 21.82
CA ASN A 114 -39.14 47.18 21.31
C ASN A 114 -39.44 45.68 21.08
N GLY A 115 -40.62 45.18 21.49
CA GLY A 115 -40.96 43.76 21.39
C GLY A 115 -41.30 43.28 19.97
N SER A 116 -41.84 44.16 19.12
CA SER A 116 -42.27 43.77 17.76
C SER A 116 -41.09 43.61 16.79
N ARG A 117 -40.08 44.47 16.88
CA ARG A 117 -38.88 44.40 16.01
C ARG A 117 -37.99 43.20 16.34
N ILE A 118 -37.76 42.92 17.63
CA ILE A 118 -36.94 41.76 18.08
C ILE A 118 -37.60 40.44 17.70
N LYS A 119 -38.93 40.32 17.82
CA LYS A 119 -39.66 39.12 17.37
C LYS A 119 -39.56 38.92 15.85
N SER A 120 -39.58 39.99 15.06
CA SER A 120 -39.43 39.88 13.60
C SER A 120 -38.01 39.51 13.15
N LEU A 121 -36.98 39.97 13.89
CA LEU A 121 -35.58 39.63 13.61
C LEU A 121 -35.24 38.20 14.04
N GLY A 122 -35.75 37.76 15.21
CA GLY A 122 -35.63 36.36 15.65
C GLY A 122 -36.32 35.39 14.69
N ALA A 123 -37.52 35.73 14.21
CA ALA A 123 -38.22 34.92 13.21
C ALA A 123 -37.50 34.87 11.85
N LYS A 124 -36.83 35.95 11.43
CA LYS A 124 -36.03 35.97 10.20
C LYS A 124 -34.69 35.22 10.34
N LEU A 125 -34.04 35.29 11.50
CA LEU A 125 -32.83 34.51 11.82
C LEU A 125 -33.13 33.01 11.95
N GLN A 126 -34.29 32.63 12.49
CA GLN A 126 -34.73 31.23 12.54
C GLN A 126 -35.04 30.66 11.15
N LYS A 127 -35.57 31.49 10.23
CA LYS A 127 -35.95 31.03 8.88
C LYS A 127 -34.77 30.89 7.91
N LEU A 128 -33.74 31.73 8.03
CA LEU A 128 -32.57 31.67 7.14
C LEU A 128 -31.54 30.62 7.53
N ASN A 129 -31.50 30.20 8.81
CA ASN A 129 -30.61 29.13 9.24
C ASN A 129 -31.19 27.72 9.03
N LEU A 130 -32.52 27.55 9.07
CA LEU A 130 -33.11 26.22 8.96
C LEU A 130 -33.01 25.65 7.53
N ALA A 131 -33.26 26.45 6.50
CA ALA A 131 -33.14 26.00 5.11
C ALA A 131 -31.71 25.57 4.78
N ARG A 132 -30.73 26.40 5.16
CA ARG A 132 -29.31 26.08 4.99
C ARG A 132 -28.89 24.84 5.78
N LEU A 133 -29.35 24.69 7.01
CA LEU A 133 -29.07 23.50 7.82
C LEU A 133 -29.65 22.23 7.18
N ILE A 134 -30.85 22.31 6.61
CA ILE A 134 -31.46 21.17 5.90
C ILE A 134 -30.61 20.81 4.67
N ASP A 135 -30.21 21.79 3.86
CA ASP A 135 -29.35 21.56 2.69
C ASP A 135 -27.99 20.95 3.09
N GLU A 136 -27.37 21.45 4.17
CA GLU A 136 -26.11 20.91 4.73
C GLU A 136 -26.31 19.47 5.22
N MET A 137 -27.38 19.18 5.96
CA MET A 137 -27.68 17.83 6.43
C MET A 137 -27.97 16.85 5.28
N GLU A 138 -28.64 17.28 4.21
CA GLU A 138 -28.86 16.45 3.03
C GLU A 138 -27.53 16.17 2.30
N GLN A 139 -26.64 17.15 2.22
CA GLN A 139 -25.32 16.96 1.64
C GLN A 139 -24.49 15.98 2.48
N ASP A 140 -24.51 16.14 3.81
CA ASP A 140 -23.82 15.24 4.74
C ASP A 140 -24.34 13.81 4.63
N GLN A 141 -25.66 13.61 4.49
CA GLN A 141 -26.25 12.29 4.28
C GLN A 141 -25.78 11.66 2.96
N ARG A 142 -25.70 12.43 1.87
CA ARG A 142 -25.17 11.92 0.58
C ARG A 142 -23.72 11.52 0.70
N LEU A 143 -22.90 12.35 1.35
CA LEU A 143 -21.49 12.07 1.58
C LEU A 143 -21.31 10.83 2.45
N ALA A 144 -22.14 10.65 3.49
CA ALA A 144 -22.10 9.47 4.35
C ALA A 144 -22.39 8.18 3.57
N VAL A 145 -23.40 8.18 2.69
CA VAL A 145 -23.73 7.03 1.83
C VAL A 145 -22.60 6.74 0.85
N GLU A 146 -22.01 7.77 0.24
CA GLU A 146 -20.88 7.61 -0.69
C GLU A 146 -19.65 7.03 0.02
N LEU A 147 -19.34 7.52 1.23
CA LEU A 147 -18.25 6.99 2.05
C LEU A 147 -18.50 5.55 2.49
N GLU A 148 -19.73 5.20 2.87
CA GLU A 148 -20.10 3.82 3.20
C GLU A 148 -19.86 2.88 2.01
N TRP A 149 -20.26 3.30 0.81
CA TRP A 149 -20.04 2.53 -0.41
C TRP A 149 -18.54 2.34 -0.72
N VAL A 150 -17.74 3.42 -0.70
CA VAL A 150 -16.28 3.35 -0.92
C VAL A 150 -15.59 2.49 0.14
N ASN A 151 -16.00 2.60 1.41
CA ASN A 151 -15.44 1.77 2.48
C ASN A 151 -15.79 0.29 2.28
N SER A 152 -17.01 -0.01 1.85
CA SER A 152 -17.42 -1.38 1.52
C SER A 152 -16.60 -1.96 0.36
N GLU A 153 -16.41 -1.19 -0.72
CA GLU A 153 -15.62 -1.61 -1.88
C GLU A 153 -14.14 -1.84 -1.50
N ASN A 154 -13.53 -0.93 -0.75
CA ASN A 154 -12.16 -1.09 -0.26
C ASN A 154 -11.98 -2.32 0.63
N GLU A 155 -12.97 -2.62 1.49
CA GLU A 155 -12.91 -3.79 2.36
C GLU A 155 -13.07 -5.10 1.57
N GLU A 156 -13.91 -5.11 0.53
CA GLU A 156 -14.00 -6.24 -0.40
C GLU A 156 -12.70 -6.45 -1.18
N GLU A 157 -12.10 -5.37 -1.69
CA GLU A 157 -10.81 -5.46 -2.39
C GLU A 157 -9.71 -5.98 -1.46
N ARG A 158 -9.65 -5.48 -0.22
CA ARG A 158 -8.69 -5.95 0.80
C ARG A 158 -8.84 -7.45 1.04
N LYS A 159 -10.07 -7.94 1.22
CA LYS A 159 -10.36 -9.38 1.38
C LYS A 159 -9.95 -10.17 0.14
N GLY A 160 -10.21 -9.65 -1.06
CA GLY A 160 -9.80 -10.28 -2.31
C GLY A 160 -8.28 -10.45 -2.39
N ARG A 161 -7.52 -9.41 -2.05
CA ARG A 161 -6.06 -9.46 -2.00
C ARG A 161 -5.53 -10.46 -0.96
N GLU A 162 -6.19 -10.54 0.20
CA GLU A 162 -5.85 -11.50 1.25
C GLU A 162 -6.04 -12.95 0.79
N ILE A 163 -7.17 -13.26 0.15
CA ILE A 163 -7.45 -14.60 -0.40
C ILE A 163 -6.42 -15.00 -1.47
N VAL A 164 -6.07 -14.08 -2.38
CA VAL A 164 -5.05 -14.34 -3.42
C VAL A 164 -3.70 -14.64 -2.77
N ARG A 165 -3.28 -13.83 -1.80
CA ARG A 165 -2.03 -14.03 -1.08
C ARG A 165 -1.98 -15.38 -0.36
N GLU A 166 -3.06 -15.76 0.32
CA GLU A 166 -3.15 -17.05 1.00
C GLU A 166 -3.07 -18.22 0.01
N ALA A 167 -3.74 -18.11 -1.13
CA ALA A 167 -3.69 -19.13 -2.18
C ALA A 167 -2.29 -19.27 -2.79
N GLU A 168 -1.57 -18.16 -3.01
CA GLU A 168 -0.18 -18.18 -3.48
C GLU A 168 0.76 -18.86 -2.49
N ILE A 169 0.62 -18.54 -1.19
CA ILE A 169 1.42 -19.16 -0.12
C ILE A 169 1.13 -20.67 -0.06
N ALA A 170 -0.14 -21.06 -0.08
CA ALA A 170 -0.53 -22.48 -0.05
C ALA A 170 -0.03 -23.24 -1.28
N GLY A 171 -0.13 -22.65 -2.48
CA GLY A 171 0.39 -23.23 -3.71
C GLY A 171 1.91 -23.43 -3.67
N ARG A 172 2.64 -22.43 -3.17
CA ARG A 172 4.10 -22.53 -2.97
C ARG A 172 4.47 -23.63 -1.97
N GLN A 173 3.76 -23.73 -0.85
CA GLN A 173 4.01 -24.75 0.16
C GLN A 173 3.80 -26.16 -0.40
N LEU A 174 2.75 -26.38 -1.19
CA LEU A 174 2.47 -27.68 -1.81
C LEU A 174 3.64 -28.14 -2.72
N VAL A 175 4.18 -27.22 -3.51
CA VAL A 175 5.33 -27.51 -4.39
C VAL A 175 6.59 -27.82 -3.56
N GLN A 176 6.80 -27.12 -2.45
CA GLN A 176 7.89 -27.39 -1.53
C GLN A 176 7.76 -28.76 -0.86
N ASP A 177 6.58 -29.10 -0.34
CA ASP A 177 6.32 -30.40 0.29
C ASP A 177 6.57 -31.55 -0.70
N HIS A 178 6.14 -31.37 -1.95
CA HIS A 178 6.41 -32.32 -3.03
C HIS A 178 7.92 -32.46 -3.31
N LEU A 179 8.67 -31.36 -3.32
CA LEU A 179 10.13 -31.40 -3.52
C LEU A 179 10.81 -32.21 -2.40
N GLU A 180 10.43 -31.96 -1.15
CA GLU A 180 10.98 -32.65 0.01
C GLU A 180 10.70 -34.16 -0.04
N GLU A 181 9.47 -34.55 -0.37
CA GLU A 181 9.09 -35.96 -0.56
C GLU A 181 9.85 -36.60 -1.72
N PHE A 182 9.92 -35.91 -2.86
CA PHE A 182 10.60 -36.39 -4.06
C PHE A 182 12.09 -36.63 -3.80
N VAL A 183 12.77 -35.67 -3.16
CA VAL A 183 14.19 -35.75 -2.78
C VAL A 183 14.42 -36.92 -1.82
N LYS A 184 13.55 -37.11 -0.83
CA LYS A 184 13.64 -38.21 0.13
C LYS A 184 13.51 -39.57 -0.55
N LYS A 185 12.62 -39.69 -1.53
CA LYS A 185 12.40 -40.92 -2.31
C LYS A 185 13.52 -41.17 -3.33
N ASN A 186 14.06 -40.11 -3.92
CA ASN A 186 15.02 -40.17 -5.03
C ASN A 186 16.27 -39.30 -4.75
N PRO A 187 17.20 -39.74 -3.87
CA PRO A 187 18.32 -38.90 -3.44
C PRO A 187 19.32 -38.53 -4.54
N LYS A 188 19.35 -39.27 -5.65
CA LYS A 188 20.22 -39.04 -6.82
C LYS A 188 19.51 -38.43 -8.01
N SER A 189 18.29 -37.93 -7.81
CA SER A 189 17.50 -37.34 -8.90
C SER A 189 18.10 -36.02 -9.39
N SER A 190 17.83 -35.71 -10.66
CA SER A 190 18.13 -34.40 -11.25
C SER A 190 16.93 -33.45 -11.14
N TYR A 191 17.20 -32.15 -11.33
CA TYR A 191 16.16 -31.13 -11.40
C TYR A 191 15.11 -31.44 -12.46
N GLU A 192 15.56 -31.88 -13.64
CA GLU A 192 14.69 -32.25 -14.76
C GLU A 192 13.75 -33.40 -14.40
N GLN A 193 14.22 -34.38 -13.62
CA GLN A 193 13.38 -35.50 -13.18
C GLN A 193 12.34 -35.05 -12.17
N TRP A 194 12.68 -34.08 -11.30
CA TRP A 194 11.70 -33.51 -10.39
C TRP A 194 10.63 -32.70 -11.14
N ILE A 195 11.02 -31.87 -12.11
CA ILE A 195 10.05 -31.13 -12.94
C ILE A 195 9.18 -32.09 -13.75
N GLU A 196 9.72 -33.20 -14.25
CA GLU A 196 8.94 -34.22 -14.95
C GLU A 196 7.93 -34.92 -14.03
N ASP A 197 8.28 -35.18 -12.77
CA ASP A 197 7.38 -35.78 -11.78
C ASP A 197 6.27 -34.80 -11.36
N LEU A 198 6.63 -33.53 -11.15
CA LEU A 198 5.71 -32.46 -10.73
C LEU A 198 4.79 -31.99 -11.88
N HIS A 199 5.33 -31.91 -13.09
CA HIS A 199 4.67 -31.39 -14.29
C HIS A 199 4.88 -32.34 -15.49
N PRO A 200 4.25 -33.52 -15.49
CA PRO A 200 4.40 -34.50 -16.58
C PRO A 200 3.97 -33.94 -17.94
N GLU A 201 3.08 -32.93 -17.96
CA GLU A 201 2.64 -32.23 -19.16
C GLU A 201 3.72 -31.35 -19.82
N ASN A 202 4.72 -30.92 -19.04
CA ASN A 202 5.81 -30.07 -19.51
C ASN A 202 7.07 -30.87 -19.91
N ALA A 203 7.05 -32.19 -19.67
CA ALA A 203 8.06 -33.11 -20.16
C ALA A 203 7.73 -33.52 -21.61
N ASN A 204 8.04 -32.63 -22.55
CA ASN A 204 7.83 -32.93 -23.96
C ASN A 204 8.73 -34.09 -24.39
N GLU A 205 8.12 -35.14 -24.96
CA GLU A 205 8.82 -36.30 -25.53
C GLU A 205 9.55 -35.95 -26.84
N GLY A 206 10.42 -34.95 -26.83
CA GLY A 206 11.33 -34.63 -27.95
C GLY A 206 10.64 -34.38 -29.30
N ARG A 207 9.33 -34.10 -29.33
CA ARG A 207 8.58 -33.93 -30.59
C ARG A 207 9.00 -32.71 -31.41
N LEU A 208 9.69 -31.74 -30.79
CA LEU A 208 10.25 -30.58 -31.48
C LEU A 208 11.57 -30.91 -32.18
N LEU A 209 12.38 -31.82 -31.63
CA LEU A 209 13.69 -32.21 -32.16
C LEU A 209 13.92 -33.71 -31.93
N GLN A 210 13.54 -34.53 -32.91
CA GLN A 210 13.65 -35.98 -32.87
C GLN A 210 15.13 -36.38 -32.64
N GLY A 211 15.43 -36.95 -31.46
CA GLY A 211 16.77 -37.42 -31.08
C GLY A 211 17.46 -36.65 -29.95
N LEU A 212 16.92 -35.52 -29.51
CA LEU A 212 17.46 -34.67 -28.43
C LEU A 212 16.73 -34.87 -27.09
N GLY A 213 16.55 -36.12 -26.66
CA GLY A 213 16.01 -36.43 -25.33
C GLY A 213 14.66 -35.78 -25.00
N LYS A 214 14.26 -35.82 -23.72
CA LYS A 214 13.15 -35.03 -23.18
C LYS A 214 13.69 -33.65 -22.85
N GLU A 215 13.07 -32.59 -23.37
CA GLU A 215 13.43 -31.20 -23.04
C GLU A 215 12.32 -30.59 -22.17
N ILE A 216 12.70 -30.14 -20.97
CA ILE A 216 11.82 -29.39 -20.07
C ILE A 216 11.63 -27.97 -20.63
N ASP A 217 10.43 -27.42 -20.48
CA ASP A 217 10.12 -26.06 -20.91
C ASP A 217 11.13 -25.04 -20.34
N HIS A 218 11.69 -24.20 -21.22
CA HIS A 218 12.64 -23.15 -20.89
C HIS A 218 12.19 -22.20 -19.77
N ARG A 219 10.88 -22.04 -19.54
CA ARG A 219 10.32 -21.22 -18.44
C ARG A 219 10.75 -21.71 -17.05
N PHE A 220 11.12 -22.99 -16.92
CA PHE A 220 11.68 -23.51 -15.66
C PHE A 220 13.12 -23.07 -15.41
N TYR A 221 13.82 -22.55 -16.42
CA TYR A 221 15.22 -22.13 -16.30
C TYR A 221 15.42 -20.60 -16.23
N VAL A 222 14.37 -19.78 -16.27
CA VAL A 222 14.47 -18.31 -16.17
C VAL A 222 14.84 -17.87 -14.77
N LYS A 223 15.60 -16.78 -14.61
CA LYS A 223 16.18 -16.33 -13.32
C LYS A 223 15.13 -16.22 -12.19
N GLU A 224 13.89 -15.91 -12.54
CA GLU A 224 12.78 -15.72 -11.61
C GLU A 224 11.93 -16.99 -11.41
N SER A 225 12.35 -18.15 -11.94
CA SER A 225 11.62 -19.40 -11.77
C SER A 225 11.65 -19.87 -10.31
N ASP A 226 10.49 -19.83 -9.67
CA ASP A 226 10.28 -20.32 -8.30
C ASP A 226 10.74 -21.77 -8.13
N HIS A 227 10.45 -22.65 -9.10
CA HIS A 227 10.89 -24.05 -9.05
C HIS A 227 12.42 -24.18 -8.98
N ARG A 228 13.15 -23.43 -9.82
CA ARG A 228 14.61 -23.49 -9.82
C ARG A 228 15.19 -22.91 -8.53
N ILE A 229 14.60 -21.83 -8.02
CA ILE A 229 15.00 -21.23 -6.75
C ILE A 229 14.80 -22.26 -5.62
N MET A 230 13.62 -22.86 -5.50
CA MET A 230 13.33 -23.89 -4.50
C MET A 230 14.29 -25.08 -4.58
N TRP A 231 14.57 -25.59 -5.77
CA TRP A 231 15.54 -26.68 -5.96
C TRP A 231 16.93 -26.30 -5.42
N ASN A 232 17.42 -25.12 -5.82
CA ASN A 232 18.76 -24.66 -5.46
C ASN A 232 18.89 -24.32 -3.96
N GLU A 233 17.81 -23.90 -3.30
CA GLU A 233 17.76 -23.68 -1.85
C GLU A 233 17.81 -25.00 -1.05
N ASN A 234 17.40 -26.12 -1.65
CA ASN A 234 17.31 -27.45 -1.02
C ASN A 234 18.44 -28.42 -1.44
N LEU A 235 19.60 -27.88 -1.83
CA LEU A 235 20.77 -28.67 -2.18
C LEU A 235 21.43 -29.28 -0.92
N ASP A 236 21.64 -30.59 -0.94
CA ASP A 236 22.29 -31.36 0.11
C ASP A 236 23.80 -31.62 -0.15
N GLY A 237 24.37 -30.92 -1.13
CA GLY A 237 25.75 -31.11 -1.59
C GLY A 237 25.96 -32.30 -2.52
N ILE A 238 24.96 -33.17 -2.69
CA ILE A 238 24.98 -34.26 -3.68
C ILE A 238 24.38 -33.78 -5.01
N ARG A 239 23.29 -33.02 -4.93
CA ARG A 239 22.60 -32.48 -6.12
C ARG A 239 23.37 -31.32 -6.74
N ALA A 240 23.30 -31.22 -8.07
CA ALA A 240 23.92 -30.15 -8.82
C ALA A 240 23.06 -28.87 -8.77
N PHE A 241 23.74 -27.73 -8.66
CA PHE A 241 23.13 -26.41 -8.81
C PHE A 241 22.68 -26.18 -10.25
N VAL A 242 21.48 -25.65 -10.43
CA VAL A 242 20.91 -25.35 -11.76
C VAL A 242 21.04 -23.86 -12.05
N PRO A 243 21.87 -23.46 -13.04
CA PRO A 243 22.01 -22.06 -13.42
C PRO A 243 20.79 -21.55 -14.21
N ALA A 244 20.60 -20.22 -14.19
CA ALA A 244 19.59 -19.59 -15.03
C ALA A 244 20.01 -19.59 -16.52
N ARG A 245 19.09 -19.94 -17.43
CA ARG A 245 19.36 -20.02 -18.89
C ARG A 245 19.57 -18.64 -19.53
N SER A 246 19.12 -17.54 -18.91
CA SER A 246 19.37 -16.17 -19.39
C SER A 246 20.86 -15.83 -19.53
N HIS A 247 21.75 -16.61 -18.90
CA HIS A 247 23.19 -16.47 -19.05
C HIS A 247 23.75 -17.05 -20.36
N MET A 248 23.01 -17.91 -21.08
CA MET A 248 23.52 -18.60 -22.27
C MET A 248 23.30 -17.83 -23.57
N HIS A 249 22.21 -17.06 -23.70
CA HIS A 249 21.97 -16.27 -24.92
C HIS A 249 22.84 -15.02 -25.00
N ALA A 250 23.19 -14.41 -23.87
CA ALA A 250 24.08 -13.23 -23.85
C ALA A 250 25.52 -13.59 -24.27
N ALA A 251 26.04 -14.75 -23.85
CA ALA A 251 27.38 -15.18 -24.24
C ALA A 251 27.46 -15.62 -25.72
N GLY A 252 26.45 -16.34 -26.23
CA GLY A 252 26.44 -16.80 -27.62
C GLY A 252 26.14 -15.72 -28.67
N MET A 253 25.45 -14.63 -28.29
CA MET A 253 25.27 -13.48 -29.21
C MET A 253 26.53 -12.60 -29.28
N GLN A 254 27.32 -12.49 -28.21
CA GLN A 254 28.55 -11.70 -28.23
C GLN A 254 29.62 -12.34 -29.15
N GLU A 255 29.81 -13.66 -29.08
CA GLU A 255 30.77 -14.35 -29.95
C GLU A 255 30.39 -14.33 -31.43
N ASN A 256 29.08 -14.35 -31.76
CA ASN A 256 28.65 -14.20 -33.15
C ASN A 256 28.78 -12.75 -33.66
N MET A 257 28.56 -11.74 -32.81
CA MET A 257 28.81 -10.33 -33.17
C MET A 257 30.30 -10.08 -33.44
N ASP A 258 31.20 -10.63 -32.62
CA ASP A 258 32.65 -10.47 -32.82
C ASP A 258 33.13 -11.20 -34.07
N LEU A 259 32.53 -12.34 -34.42
CA LEU A 259 32.83 -13.04 -35.67
C LEU A 259 32.38 -12.24 -36.90
N PHE A 260 31.22 -11.57 -36.85
CA PHE A 260 30.77 -10.67 -37.91
C PHE A 260 31.55 -9.34 -37.97
N ALA A 261 32.09 -8.85 -36.86
CA ALA A 261 32.90 -7.64 -36.80
C ALA A 261 34.29 -7.83 -37.43
N CYS A 262 34.91 -9.01 -37.27
CA CYS A 262 36.17 -9.34 -37.94
C CYS A 262 36.02 -9.42 -39.47
N ASP A 263 34.91 -9.95 -39.97
CA ASP A 263 34.66 -10.15 -41.41
C ASP A 263 34.38 -8.82 -42.16
N LEU A 264 33.96 -7.78 -41.44
CA LEU A 264 33.79 -6.42 -41.99
C LEU A 264 35.11 -5.65 -42.11
N GLN A 265 36.09 -5.90 -41.24
CA GLN A 265 37.39 -5.22 -41.29
C GLN A 265 38.30 -5.73 -42.42
N GLU A 266 38.20 -7.00 -42.81
CA GLU A 266 38.97 -7.52 -43.96
C GLU A 266 38.50 -6.92 -45.30
N LYS A 267 37.19 -6.64 -45.47
CA LYS A 267 36.66 -6.05 -46.71
C LYS A 267 36.97 -4.57 -46.91
N GLU A 268 37.40 -3.86 -45.87
CA GLU A 268 37.85 -2.46 -46.00
C GLU A 268 39.34 -2.34 -46.33
N LYS A 269 40.16 -3.35 -45.96
CA LYS A 269 41.61 -3.31 -46.22
C LYS A 269 41.96 -3.53 -47.70
N ASP A 270 41.13 -4.28 -48.42
CA ASP A 270 41.31 -4.53 -49.86
C ASP A 270 40.90 -3.35 -50.76
N ARG A 271 40.28 -2.28 -50.22
CA ARG A 271 39.88 -1.11 -51.02
C ARG A 271 40.88 0.03 -51.08
N CYS A 272 41.94 0.01 -50.26
CA CYS A 272 42.88 1.13 -50.16
C CYS A 272 44.32 0.80 -50.62
N GLY A 273 44.55 -0.37 -51.23
CA GLY A 273 45.87 -0.85 -51.64
C GLY A 273 46.21 -0.67 -53.12
N GLY A 274 45.64 0.33 -53.80
CA GLY A 274 45.95 0.63 -55.19
C GLY A 274 46.33 2.09 -55.38
N ASP A 275 47.61 2.40 -55.15
CA ASP A 275 48.41 3.42 -55.85
C ASP A 275 49.91 3.21 -55.58
#